data_AF-A0A8K0G8V3-F1
#
_entry.id   AF-A0A8K0G8V3-F1
#
_cell.length_a   1.000
_cell.length_b   1.000
_cell.length_c   1.000
_cell.angle_alpha   90.00
_cell.angle_beta   90.00
_cell.angle_gamma   90.00
#
_symmetry.space_group_name_H-M   'P 1'
#
loop_
_entity.id
_entity.type
_entity.pdbx_description
1 polymer ?
#
loop_
_entity_poly.entity_id
_entity_poly.type
_entity_poly.pdbx_seq_one_letter_code
_entity_poly.pdbx_strand_id
1 'polypeptide(L)'
;MVQYLNIKKDVSDFVRNFEEISAFMEVLGKAWFLTYHKNDFLRLFEITKLFWNPSRCSQQAATKLFQIYKLIYRLQTTYAVCLFLGIMCTALAPLLEKTLPVGIWTLEGYNNLYYFVMAGQLIVIPCSGLLLWILDCLYLGFCGEIVVQVKILCQYLEELASEVNSLDERELNYLDKMKTCIMHHQLILRFINKFRQTFSSMLLVQYLTVGPLMCAELFAAFEG
;
A
#
# COMPACT_ATOMS: atom_id res chain seq x y z
N MET A 1 36.68 7.35 -26.43
CA MET A 1 35.66 8.34 -26.02
C MET A 1 34.31 8.07 -26.68
N VAL A 2 34.22 7.91 -28.02
CA VAL A 2 32.96 7.61 -28.73
C VAL A 2 32.31 6.28 -28.30
N GLN A 3 33.09 5.19 -28.14
CA GLN A 3 32.54 3.91 -27.66
C GLN A 3 31.99 3.98 -26.22
N TYR A 4 32.60 4.78 -25.35
CA TYR A 4 32.14 4.96 -23.96
C TYR A 4 30.80 5.72 -23.89
N LEU A 5 30.61 6.71 -24.77
CA LEU A 5 29.36 7.46 -24.89
C LEU A 5 28.20 6.58 -25.39
N ASN A 6 28.47 5.64 -26.31
CA ASN A 6 27.45 4.70 -26.79
C ASN A 6 27.02 3.72 -25.68
N ILE A 7 27.97 3.15 -24.94
CA ILE A 7 27.66 2.22 -23.83
C ILE A 7 26.80 2.91 -22.75
N LYS A 8 27.13 4.17 -22.38
CA LYS A 8 26.34 4.93 -21.40
C LYS A 8 24.89 5.16 -21.85
N LYS A 9 24.69 5.47 -23.13
CA LYS A 9 23.36 5.65 -23.69
C LYS A 9 22.55 4.35 -23.64
N ASP A 10 23.18 3.23 -24.01
CA ASP A 10 22.54 1.92 -24.00
C ASP A 10 22.10 1.49 -22.59
N VAL A 11 22.92 1.75 -21.56
CA VAL A 11 22.57 1.45 -20.16
C VAL A 11 21.41 2.31 -19.67
N SER A 12 21.43 3.62 -19.93
CA SER A 12 20.34 4.52 -19.53
C SER A 12 19.02 4.18 -20.22
N ASP A 13 19.07 3.83 -21.51
CA ASP A 13 17.89 3.40 -22.26
C ASP A 13 17.35 2.07 -21.74
N PHE A 14 18.24 1.14 -21.37
CA PHE A 14 17.85 -0.12 -20.73
C PHE A 14 17.13 0.11 -19.39
N VAL A 15 17.69 0.92 -18.49
CA VAL A 15 17.10 1.18 -17.16
C VAL A 15 15.73 1.84 -17.32
N ARG A 16 15.60 2.84 -18.21
CA ARG A 16 14.32 3.49 -18.50
C ARG A 16 13.28 2.50 -19.02
N ASN A 17 13.62 1.67 -20.00
CA ASN A 17 12.70 0.65 -20.52
C ASN A 17 12.31 -0.36 -19.44
N PHE A 18 13.26 -0.74 -18.57
CA PHE A 18 13.02 -1.65 -17.47
C PHE A 18 12.09 -1.05 -16.41
N GLU A 19 12.24 0.24 -16.10
CA GLU A 19 11.34 1.00 -15.22
C GLU A 19 9.92 1.04 -15.79
N GLU A 20 9.75 1.37 -17.07
CA GLU A 20 8.44 1.42 -17.72
C GLU A 20 7.74 0.05 -17.71
N ILE A 21 8.47 -1.02 -18.03
CA ILE A 21 7.94 -2.40 -17.97
C ILE A 21 7.57 -2.77 -16.54
N SER A 22 8.42 -2.44 -15.56
CA SER A 22 8.17 -2.76 -14.15
C SER A 22 6.94 -2.02 -13.62
N ALA A 23 6.79 -0.74 -13.94
CA ALA A 23 5.62 0.05 -13.59
C ALA A 23 4.34 -0.52 -14.23
N PHE A 24 4.41 -0.88 -15.51
CA PHE A 24 3.28 -1.51 -16.20
C PHE A 24 2.89 -2.86 -15.56
N MET A 25 3.88 -3.70 -15.24
CA MET A 25 3.66 -4.98 -14.56
C MET A 25 3.06 -4.80 -13.16
N GLU A 26 3.47 -3.77 -12.41
CA GLU A 26 2.90 -3.46 -11.10
C GLU A 26 1.43 -3.04 -11.21
N VAL A 27 1.10 -2.16 -12.16
CA VAL A 27 -0.28 -1.69 -12.39
C VAL A 27 -1.18 -2.85 -12.82
N LEU A 28 -0.73 -3.66 -13.79
CA LEU A 28 -1.48 -4.83 -14.23
C LEU A 28 -1.62 -5.87 -13.11
N GLY A 29 -0.53 -6.13 -12.38
CA GLY A 29 -0.51 -7.05 -11.25
C GLY A 29 -1.52 -6.64 -10.17
N LYS A 30 -1.55 -5.34 -9.81
CA LYS A 30 -2.49 -4.79 -8.83
C LYS A 30 -3.94 -4.74 -9.35
N ALA A 31 -4.16 -4.44 -10.63
CA ALA A 31 -5.50 -4.49 -11.24
C ALA A 31 -6.05 -5.92 -11.27
N TRP A 32 -5.23 -6.89 -11.68
CA TRP A 32 -5.55 -8.31 -11.64
C TRP A 32 -5.82 -8.77 -10.21
N PHE A 33 -4.96 -8.38 -9.27
CA PHE A 33 -5.10 -8.68 -7.86
C PHE A 33 -6.44 -8.21 -7.28
N LEU A 34 -6.82 -6.95 -7.55
CA LEU A 34 -8.08 -6.38 -7.07
C LEU A 34 -9.30 -7.12 -7.62
N THR A 35 -9.27 -7.49 -8.90
CA THR A 35 -10.38 -8.24 -9.52
C THR A 35 -10.46 -9.67 -8.99
N TYR A 36 -9.33 -10.36 -8.86
CA TYR A 36 -9.27 -11.72 -8.35
C TYR A 36 -9.68 -11.83 -6.87
N HIS A 37 -9.21 -10.92 -6.01
CA HIS A 37 -9.48 -10.96 -4.57
C HIS A 37 -10.66 -10.09 -4.11
N LYS A 38 -11.52 -9.59 -5.01
CA LYS A 38 -12.67 -8.72 -4.67
C LYS A 38 -13.51 -9.27 -3.51
N ASN A 39 -13.84 -10.56 -3.53
CA ASN A 39 -14.65 -11.19 -2.49
C ASN A 39 -13.90 -11.30 -1.15
N ASP A 40 -12.58 -11.46 -1.20
CA ASP A 40 -11.76 -11.51 0.01
C ASP A 40 -11.65 -10.14 0.68
N PHE A 41 -11.56 -9.06 -0.11
CA PHE A 41 -11.66 -7.70 0.40
C PHE A 41 -12.98 -7.45 1.12
N LEU A 42 -14.11 -7.84 0.52
CA LEU A 42 -15.43 -7.70 1.16
C LEU A 42 -15.48 -8.44 2.50
N ARG A 43 -14.97 -9.67 2.56
CA ARG A 43 -14.87 -10.45 3.81
C ARG A 43 -13.95 -9.78 4.84
N LEU A 44 -12.82 -9.21 4.42
CA LEU A 44 -11.95 -8.45 5.32
C LEU A 44 -12.69 -7.24 5.91
N PHE A 45 -13.41 -6.48 5.09
CA PHE A 45 -14.25 -5.36 5.55
C PHE A 45 -15.39 -5.80 6.47
N GLU A 46 -15.97 -6.97 6.26
CA GLU A 46 -16.98 -7.51 7.17
C GLU A 46 -16.38 -7.85 8.54
N ILE A 47 -15.19 -8.44 8.57
CA ILE A 47 -14.49 -8.74 9.83
C ILE A 47 -14.08 -7.46 10.56
N THR A 48 -13.62 -6.42 9.86
CA THR A 48 -13.26 -5.15 10.52
C THR A 48 -14.46 -4.46 11.17
N LYS A 49 -15.69 -4.67 10.69
CA LYS A 49 -16.91 -4.16 11.36
C LYS A 49 -17.18 -4.83 12.72
N LEU A 50 -16.64 -6.03 12.95
CA LEU A 50 -16.79 -6.78 14.20
C LEU A 50 -15.72 -6.41 15.24
N PHE A 51 -14.76 -5.57 14.87
CA PHE A 51 -13.70 -5.13 15.76
C PHE A 51 -14.20 -4.25 16.91
N TRP A 52 -13.44 -4.23 17.99
CA TRP A 52 -13.81 -3.44 19.15
C TRP A 52 -13.61 -1.96 18.86
N ASN A 53 -14.57 -1.16 19.31
CA ASN A 53 -14.48 0.28 19.19
C ASN A 53 -13.37 0.81 20.13
N PRO A 54 -12.43 1.63 19.63
CA PRO A 54 -11.41 2.28 20.46
C PRO A 54 -11.96 3.06 21.67
N SER A 55 -13.23 3.46 21.65
CA SER A 55 -13.89 4.14 22.77
C SER A 55 -14.09 3.28 24.02
N ARG A 56 -13.86 1.97 23.96
CA ARG A 56 -13.90 1.08 25.12
C ARG A 56 -12.69 1.22 26.05
N CYS A 57 -11.59 1.78 25.56
CA CYS A 57 -10.37 1.91 26.33
C CYS A 57 -10.40 3.10 27.29
N SER A 58 -9.57 3.04 28.33
CA SER A 58 -9.26 4.18 29.18
C SER A 58 -8.80 5.40 28.35
N GLN A 59 -9.03 6.62 28.86
CA GLN A 59 -8.73 7.86 28.14
C GLN A 59 -7.26 7.98 27.70
N GLN A 60 -6.33 7.47 28.51
CA GLN A 60 -4.90 7.44 28.19
C GLN A 60 -4.59 6.49 27.04
N ALA A 61 -5.21 5.31 27.03
CA ALA A 61 -5.11 4.33 25.97
C ALA A 61 -5.70 4.84 24.65
N ALA A 62 -6.89 5.45 24.70
CA ALA A 62 -7.52 6.07 23.53
C ALA A 62 -6.62 7.13 22.88
N THR A 63 -5.90 7.92 23.68
CA THR A 63 -4.94 8.91 23.17
C THR A 63 -3.78 8.25 22.41
N LYS A 64 -3.21 7.16 22.94
CA LYS A 64 -2.16 6.40 22.25
C LYS A 64 -2.66 5.76 20.95
N LEU A 65 -3.89 5.24 20.93
CA LEU A 65 -4.50 4.67 19.72
C LEU A 65 -4.73 5.74 18.66
N PHE A 66 -5.22 6.92 19.06
CA PHE A 66 -5.41 8.05 18.16
C PHE A 66 -4.08 8.51 17.54
N GLN A 67 -2.97 8.46 18.28
CA GLN A 67 -1.65 8.75 17.73
C GLN A 67 -1.24 7.78 16.62
N ILE A 68 -1.58 6.48 16.74
CA ILE A 68 -1.31 5.48 15.70
C ILE A 68 -2.13 5.78 14.45
N TYR A 69 -3.44 6.02 14.59
CA TYR A 69 -4.28 6.41 13.46
C TYR A 69 -3.79 7.69 12.79
N LYS A 70 -3.39 8.69 13.58
CA LYS A 70 -2.82 9.94 13.07
C LYS A 70 -1.50 9.73 12.34
N LEU A 71 -0.67 8.77 12.78
CA LEU A 71 0.57 8.41 12.09
C LEU A 71 0.26 7.75 10.73
N ILE A 72 -0.63 6.77 10.71
CA ILE A 72 -1.05 6.08 9.48
C ILE A 72 -1.65 7.05 8.48
N TYR A 73 -2.57 7.91 8.94
CA TYR A 73 -3.18 8.93 8.09
C TYR A 73 -2.14 9.91 7.53
N ARG A 74 -1.16 10.33 8.34
CA ARG A 74 -0.05 11.17 7.86
C ARG A 74 0.77 10.46 6.79
N LEU A 75 1.13 9.19 7.01
CA LEU A 75 1.86 8.39 6.02
C LEU A 75 1.08 8.27 4.70
N GLN A 76 -0.21 7.96 4.76
CA GLN A 76 -1.08 7.88 3.58
C GLN A 76 -1.19 9.22 2.85
N THR A 77 -1.30 10.32 3.60
CA THR A 77 -1.39 11.67 3.03
C THR A 77 -0.08 12.09 2.38
N THR A 78 1.06 11.85 3.04
CA THR A 78 2.39 12.11 2.46
C THR A 78 2.59 11.29 1.19
N TYR A 79 2.23 10.01 1.19
CA TYR A 79 2.31 9.17 0.01
C TYR A 79 1.42 9.70 -1.14
N ALA A 80 0.18 10.12 -0.84
CA ALA A 80 -0.72 10.72 -1.83
C ALA A 80 -0.14 12.00 -2.46
N VAL A 81 0.47 12.87 -1.64
CA VAL A 81 1.10 14.11 -2.11
C VAL A 81 2.31 13.79 -3.00
N CYS A 82 3.18 12.87 -2.59
CA CYS A 82 4.32 12.44 -3.40
C CYS A 82 3.88 11.87 -4.75
N LEU A 83 2.87 11.01 -4.76
CA LEU A 83 2.33 10.45 -5.99
C LEU A 83 1.73 11.53 -6.89
N PHE A 84 0.95 12.45 -6.32
CA PHE A 84 0.36 13.56 -7.09
C PHE A 84 1.44 14.43 -7.72
N LEU A 85 2.49 14.79 -6.98
CA LEU A 85 3.63 15.54 -7.50
C LEU A 85 4.33 14.76 -8.63
N GLY A 86 4.56 13.46 -8.46
CA GLY A 86 5.14 12.60 -9.50
C GLY A 86 4.30 12.62 -10.79
N ILE A 87 2.99 12.41 -10.68
CA ILE A 87 2.06 12.47 -11.82
C ILE A 87 2.11 13.84 -12.50
N MET A 88 2.13 14.92 -11.73
CA MET A 88 2.22 16.27 -12.27
C MET A 88 3.54 16.52 -13.00
N CYS A 89 4.67 16.06 -12.46
CA CYS A 89 5.97 16.12 -13.13
C CYS A 89 5.95 15.35 -14.45
N THR A 90 5.44 14.12 -14.47
CA THR A 90 5.30 13.31 -15.68
C THR A 90 4.35 13.94 -16.70
N ALA A 91 3.28 14.60 -16.27
CA ALA A 91 2.35 15.28 -17.17
C ALA A 91 2.93 16.58 -17.77
N LEU A 92 3.81 17.27 -17.04
CA LEU A 92 4.42 18.52 -17.48
C LEU A 92 5.64 18.31 -18.40
N ALA A 93 6.42 17.24 -18.21
CA ALA A 93 7.62 16.97 -19.03
C ALA A 93 7.34 16.98 -20.56
N PRO A 94 6.27 16.35 -21.06
CA PRO A 94 5.89 16.40 -22.48
C PRO A 94 5.64 17.81 -23.03
N LEU A 95 5.14 18.73 -22.20
CA LEU A 95 4.87 20.10 -22.62
C LEU A 95 6.15 20.91 -22.80
N LEU A 96 7.20 20.56 -22.07
CA LEU A 96 8.51 21.22 -22.13
C LEU A 96 9.37 20.66 -23.27
N GLU A 97 9.42 19.33 -23.40
CA GLU A 97 10.35 18.65 -24.30
C GLU A 97 9.72 18.22 -25.64
N LYS A 98 8.39 18.35 -25.79
CA LYS A 98 7.62 17.83 -26.93
C LYS A 98 7.84 16.33 -27.18
N THR A 99 8.09 15.59 -26.11
CA THR A 99 8.24 14.13 -26.08
C THR A 99 7.01 13.48 -25.45
N LEU A 100 6.79 12.18 -25.71
CA LEU A 100 5.73 11.44 -25.03
C LEU A 100 6.14 11.16 -23.58
N PRO A 101 5.21 11.20 -22.60
CA PRO A 101 5.53 10.90 -21.21
C PRO A 101 5.99 9.45 -20.99
N VAL A 102 5.54 8.50 -21.82
CA VAL A 102 6.03 7.12 -21.84
C VAL A 102 6.49 6.77 -23.25
N GLY A 103 7.68 6.17 -23.37
CA GLY A 103 8.34 5.86 -24.63
C GLY A 103 7.64 4.74 -25.42
N ILE A 104 6.54 5.06 -26.11
CA ILE A 104 5.86 4.11 -27.00
C ILE A 104 6.36 4.29 -28.43
N TRP A 105 6.61 3.17 -29.11
CA TRP A 105 6.90 3.17 -30.54
C TRP A 105 5.70 3.75 -31.31
N THR A 106 5.87 4.93 -31.89
CA THR A 106 4.86 5.58 -32.73
C THR A 106 5.35 5.59 -34.17
N LEU A 107 4.43 5.37 -35.12
CA LEU A 107 4.74 5.45 -36.55
C LEU A 107 5.11 6.89 -36.90
N GLU A 108 6.36 7.09 -37.32
CA GLU A 108 6.86 8.39 -37.76
C GLU A 108 5.98 8.94 -38.90
N GLY A 109 5.58 10.21 -38.80
CA GLY A 109 4.82 10.92 -39.85
C GLY A 109 3.32 11.11 -39.59
N TYR A 110 2.74 10.51 -38.54
CA TYR A 110 1.30 10.67 -38.22
C TYR A 110 1.05 11.58 -37.01
N ASN A 111 1.03 12.91 -37.23
CA ASN A 111 0.82 13.91 -36.18
C ASN A 111 -0.47 13.69 -35.37
N ASN A 112 -1.58 13.29 -36.01
CA ASN A 112 -2.85 13.05 -35.31
C ASN A 112 -2.77 11.84 -34.34
N LEU A 113 -2.03 10.80 -34.73
CA LEU A 113 -1.83 9.62 -33.89
C LEU A 113 -0.99 9.97 -32.65
N TYR A 114 0.02 10.82 -32.81
CA TYR A 114 0.84 11.31 -31.71
C TYR A 114 -0.01 12.00 -30.62
N TYR A 115 -0.84 12.98 -31.00
CA TYR A 115 -1.70 13.69 -30.03
C TYR A 115 -2.73 12.77 -29.39
N PHE A 116 -3.26 11.81 -30.13
CA PHE A 116 -4.17 10.80 -29.60
C PHE A 116 -3.51 9.93 -28.52
N VAL A 117 -2.30 9.42 -28.79
CA VAL A 117 -1.52 8.63 -27.83
C VAL A 117 -1.15 9.46 -26.61
N MET A 118 -0.70 10.71 -26.80
CA MET A 118 -0.39 11.63 -25.72
C MET A 118 -1.60 11.88 -24.81
N ALA A 119 -2.78 12.15 -25.38
CA ALA A 119 -4.01 12.32 -24.62
C ALA A 119 -4.40 11.05 -23.84
N GLY A 120 -4.22 9.87 -24.45
CA GLY A 120 -4.42 8.59 -23.79
C GLY A 120 -3.49 8.39 -22.59
N GLN A 121 -2.19 8.65 -22.75
CA GLN A 121 -1.21 8.53 -21.67
C GLN A 121 -1.51 9.50 -20.50
N LEU A 122 -1.93 10.74 -20.80
CA LEU A 122 -2.34 11.72 -19.78
C LEU A 122 -3.54 11.28 -18.94
N ILE A 123 -4.37 10.35 -19.43
CA ILE A 123 -5.48 9.76 -18.68
C ILE A 123 -5.03 8.48 -17.94
N VAL A 124 -4.31 7.60 -18.64
CA VAL A 124 -3.92 6.29 -18.12
C VAL A 124 -2.93 6.42 -16.95
N ILE A 125 -1.97 7.35 -17.01
CA ILE A 125 -0.94 7.51 -15.97
C ILE A 125 -1.59 7.90 -14.61
N PRO A 126 -2.43 8.96 -14.51
CA PRO A 126 -3.12 9.27 -13.26
C PRO A 126 -4.04 8.15 -12.76
N CYS A 127 -4.79 7.49 -13.65
CA CYS A 127 -5.66 6.37 -13.27
C CYS A 127 -4.86 5.21 -12.68
N SER A 128 -3.70 4.91 -13.26
CA SER A 128 -2.79 3.87 -12.77
C SER A 128 -2.23 4.24 -11.41
N GLY A 129 -1.74 5.48 -11.24
CA GLY A 129 -1.26 5.97 -9.95
C GLY A 129 -2.33 5.88 -8.84
N LEU A 130 -3.57 6.28 -9.14
CA LEU A 130 -4.69 6.18 -8.19
C LEU A 130 -4.96 4.73 -7.77
N LEU A 131 -4.88 3.77 -8.69
CA LEU A 131 -5.05 2.35 -8.37
C LEU A 131 -3.96 1.85 -7.42
N LEU A 132 -2.69 2.18 -7.69
CA LEU A 132 -1.56 1.83 -6.82
C LEU A 132 -1.78 2.42 -5.42
N TRP A 133 -2.11 3.71 -5.36
CA TRP A 133 -2.36 4.43 -4.10
C TRP A 133 -3.46 3.81 -3.25
N ILE A 134 -4.61 3.49 -3.85
CA ILE A 134 -5.75 2.93 -3.14
C ILE A 134 -5.37 1.59 -2.50
N LEU A 135 -4.71 0.70 -3.24
CA LEU A 135 -4.37 -0.63 -2.74
C LEU A 135 -3.31 -0.58 -1.62
N ASP A 136 -2.29 0.27 -1.77
CA ASP A 136 -1.25 0.41 -0.76
C ASP A 136 -1.80 1.08 0.52
N CYS A 137 -2.72 2.05 0.37
CA CYS A 137 -3.43 2.63 1.51
C CYS A 137 -4.33 1.62 2.21
N LEU A 138 -5.03 0.75 1.47
CA LEU A 138 -5.83 -0.32 2.04
C LEU A 138 -4.97 -1.31 2.83
N TYR A 139 -3.84 -1.73 2.26
CA TYR A 139 -2.87 -2.59 2.94
C TYR A 139 -2.40 -1.96 4.26
N LEU A 140 -1.95 -0.70 4.21
CA LEU A 140 -1.48 0.01 5.40
C LEU A 140 -2.60 0.23 6.42
N GLY A 141 -3.82 0.51 5.96
CA GLY A 141 -5.00 0.67 6.81
C GLY A 141 -5.32 -0.61 7.58
N PHE A 142 -5.34 -1.76 6.91
CA PHE A 142 -5.56 -3.05 7.57
C PHE A 142 -4.43 -3.44 8.53
N CYS A 143 -3.17 -3.18 8.19
CA CYS A 143 -2.05 -3.31 9.13
C CYS A 143 -2.26 -2.45 10.38
N GLY A 144 -2.73 -1.21 10.19
CA GLY A 144 -3.11 -0.29 11.25
C GLY A 144 -4.18 -0.85 12.19
N GLU A 145 -5.27 -1.33 11.61
CA GLU A 145 -6.37 -1.95 12.34
C GLU A 145 -5.88 -3.14 13.17
N ILE A 146 -5.05 -4.03 12.62
CA ILE A 146 -4.47 -5.15 13.38
C ILE A 146 -3.70 -4.63 14.60
N VAL A 147 -2.81 -3.66 14.41
CA VAL A 147 -1.99 -3.10 15.50
C VAL A 147 -2.86 -2.46 16.57
N VAL A 148 -3.91 -1.73 16.18
CA VAL A 148 -4.86 -1.11 17.10
C VAL A 148 -5.63 -2.16 17.89
N GLN A 149 -6.21 -3.17 17.23
CA GLN A 149 -7.00 -4.20 17.90
C GLN A 149 -6.16 -5.06 18.85
N VAL A 150 -4.92 -5.39 18.49
CA VAL A 150 -4.00 -6.08 19.40
C VAL A 150 -3.70 -5.23 20.63
N LYS A 151 -3.47 -3.93 20.47
CA LYS A 151 -3.22 -3.02 21.61
C LYS A 151 -4.44 -2.89 22.52
N ILE A 152 -5.64 -2.76 21.96
CA ILE A 152 -6.89 -2.74 22.73
C ILE A 152 -7.02 -4.04 23.53
N LEU A 153 -6.79 -5.20 22.90
CA LEU A 153 -6.85 -6.50 23.56
C LEU A 153 -5.85 -6.61 24.72
N CYS A 154 -4.59 -6.20 24.51
CA CYS A 154 -3.57 -6.23 25.56
C CYS A 154 -3.96 -5.36 26.76
N GLN A 155 -4.43 -4.13 26.51
CA GLN A 155 -4.87 -3.23 27.59
C GLN A 155 -6.05 -3.80 28.37
N TYR A 156 -7.02 -4.37 27.67
CA TYR A 156 -8.18 -4.97 28.32
C TYR A 156 -7.78 -6.20 29.16
N LEU A 157 -6.79 -6.98 28.73
CA LEU A 157 -6.23 -8.08 29.52
C LEU A 157 -5.45 -7.59 30.75
N GLU A 158 -4.71 -6.48 30.65
CA GLU A 158 -4.00 -5.86 31.78
C GLU A 158 -4.99 -5.34 32.84
N GLU A 159 -6.05 -4.63 32.40
CA GLU A 159 -7.13 -4.18 33.27
C GLU A 159 -7.80 -5.38 33.96
N LEU A 160 -8.14 -6.43 33.19
CA LEU A 160 -8.73 -7.65 33.72
C LEU A 160 -7.82 -8.38 34.73
N ALA A 161 -6.51 -8.41 34.50
CA ALA A 161 -5.54 -9.02 35.43
C ALA A 161 -5.42 -8.21 36.73
N SER A 162 -5.51 -6.88 36.67
CA SER A 162 -5.50 -6.02 37.87
C SER A 162 -6.74 -6.22 38.74
N GLU A 163 -7.91 -6.45 38.14
CA GLU A 163 -9.18 -6.69 38.86
C GLU A 163 -9.18 -8.02 39.63
N VAL A 164 -8.49 -9.06 39.15
CA VAL A 164 -8.40 -10.37 39.84
C VAL A 164 -7.61 -10.28 41.14
N ASN A 165 -6.60 -9.42 41.17
CA ASN A 165 -5.77 -9.25 42.37
C ASN A 165 -6.51 -8.52 43.50
N SER A 166 -7.63 -7.83 43.19
CA SER A 166 -8.57 -7.30 44.18
C SER A 166 -9.66 -8.34 44.50
N LEU A 167 -9.38 -9.15 45.53
CA LEU A 167 -10.09 -10.35 46.02
C LEU A 167 -11.55 -10.14 46.48
N ASP A 168 -12.51 -9.84 45.60
CA ASP A 168 -13.93 -9.82 46.00
C ASP A 168 -14.85 -10.54 44.99
N GLU A 169 -15.27 -11.75 45.36
CA GLU A 169 -16.44 -12.56 44.93
C GLU A 169 -17.11 -12.32 43.55
N ARG A 170 -16.37 -12.08 42.46
CA ARG A 170 -16.93 -11.96 41.09
C ARG A 170 -16.40 -12.98 40.09
N GLU A 171 -16.22 -14.23 40.51
CA GLU A 171 -15.67 -15.30 39.64
C GLU A 171 -16.48 -15.50 38.35
N LEU A 172 -17.81 -15.39 38.40
CA LEU A 172 -18.68 -15.55 37.23
C LEU A 172 -18.46 -14.46 36.16
N ASN A 173 -18.19 -13.22 36.56
CA ASN A 173 -18.00 -12.11 35.62
C ASN A 173 -16.60 -12.15 34.98
N TYR A 174 -15.61 -12.70 35.69
CA TYR A 174 -14.26 -12.84 35.17
C TYR A 174 -14.17 -13.83 33.99
N LEU A 175 -14.80 -15.01 34.13
CA LEU A 175 -14.81 -16.03 33.08
C LEU A 175 -15.46 -15.51 31.79
N ASP A 176 -16.55 -14.74 31.90
CA ASP A 176 -17.23 -14.14 30.74
C ASP A 176 -16.39 -13.04 30.06
N LYS A 177 -15.72 -12.19 30.84
CA LYS A 177 -14.75 -11.20 30.31
C LYS A 177 -13.60 -11.90 29.59
N MET A 178 -13.01 -12.93 30.20
CA MET A 178 -11.92 -13.71 29.61
C MET A 178 -12.36 -14.43 28.33
N LYS A 179 -13.55 -15.02 28.32
CA LYS A 179 -14.14 -15.63 27.12
C LYS A 179 -14.29 -14.60 26.00
N THR A 180 -14.72 -13.37 26.32
CA THR A 180 -14.82 -12.26 25.37
C THR A 180 -13.47 -11.87 24.78
N CYS A 181 -12.40 -11.83 25.60
CA CYS A 181 -11.02 -11.62 25.13
C CYS A 181 -10.58 -12.72 24.15
N ILE A 182 -10.81 -13.99 24.50
CA ILE A 182 -10.43 -15.13 23.67
C ILE A 182 -11.16 -15.07 22.32
N MET A 183 -12.47 -14.80 22.33
CA MET A 183 -13.25 -14.65 21.11
C MET A 183 -12.73 -13.52 20.22
N HIS A 184 -12.37 -12.37 20.80
CA HIS A 184 -11.81 -11.26 20.05
C HIS A 184 -10.41 -11.55 19.53
N HIS A 185 -9.55 -12.20 20.32
CA HIS A 185 -8.24 -12.66 19.88
C HIS A 185 -8.35 -13.61 18.68
N GLN A 186 -9.27 -14.57 18.74
CA GLN A 186 -9.56 -15.47 17.62
C GLN A 186 -10.05 -14.72 16.38
N LEU A 187 -10.86 -13.66 16.56
CA LEU A 187 -11.29 -12.80 15.47
C LEU A 187 -10.10 -12.09 14.80
N ILE A 188 -9.18 -11.51 15.59
CA ILE A 188 -7.95 -10.90 15.09
C ILE A 188 -7.10 -11.93 14.33
N LEU A 189 -6.91 -13.14 14.87
CA LEU A 189 -6.15 -14.19 14.18
C LEU A 189 -6.80 -14.62 12.85
N ARG A 190 -8.13 -14.74 12.81
CA ARG A 190 -8.86 -15.01 11.57
C ARG A 190 -8.65 -13.89 10.55
N PHE A 191 -8.71 -12.63 11.00
CA PHE A 191 -8.41 -11.48 10.15
C PHE A 191 -6.99 -11.54 9.60
N ILE A 192 -5.97 -11.71 10.45
CA ILE A 192 -4.55 -11.79 10.05
C ILE A 192 -4.33 -12.92 9.04
N ASN A 193 -4.89 -14.11 9.29
CA ASN A 193 -4.75 -15.23 8.38
C ASN A 193 -5.37 -14.92 7.02
N LYS A 194 -6.55 -14.30 6.99
CA LYS A 194 -7.20 -13.91 5.74
C LYS A 194 -6.45 -12.79 5.04
N PHE A 195 -6.02 -11.77 5.79
CA PHE A 195 -5.22 -10.65 5.30
C PHE A 195 -3.92 -11.12 4.65
N ARG A 196 -3.19 -12.02 5.31
CA ARG A 196 -1.97 -12.63 4.76
C ARG A 196 -2.27 -13.44 3.50
N GLN A 197 -3.31 -14.26 3.51
CA GLN A 197 -3.68 -15.05 2.33
C GLN A 197 -4.03 -14.14 1.14
N THR A 198 -4.72 -13.02 1.39
CA THR A 198 -5.05 -12.04 0.37
C THR A 198 -3.81 -11.29 -0.10
N PHE A 199 -3.06 -10.63 0.78
CA PHE A 199 -2.00 -9.69 0.35
C PHE A 199 -0.62 -10.31 0.09
N SER A 200 -0.37 -11.56 0.47
CA SER A 200 0.95 -12.18 0.28
C SER A 200 1.39 -12.25 -1.19
N SER A 201 0.48 -12.56 -2.11
CA SER A 201 0.77 -12.59 -3.55
C SER A 201 1.06 -11.19 -4.09
N MET A 202 0.29 -10.17 -3.68
CA MET A 202 0.53 -8.78 -4.04
C MET A 202 1.91 -8.29 -3.58
N LEU A 203 2.27 -8.56 -2.31
CA LEU A 203 3.58 -8.18 -1.78
C LEU A 203 4.73 -8.88 -2.50
N LEU A 204 4.55 -10.15 -2.89
CA LEU A 204 5.54 -10.87 -3.67
C LEU A 204 5.75 -10.22 -5.04
N VAL A 205 4.67 -9.86 -5.75
CA VAL A 205 4.77 -9.15 -7.03
C VAL A 205 5.48 -7.82 -6.85
N GLN A 206 5.09 -7.02 -5.85
CA GLN A 206 5.74 -5.74 -5.53
C GLN A 206 7.24 -5.91 -5.31
N TYR A 207 7.64 -6.92 -4.54
CA TYR A 207 9.04 -7.15 -4.24
C TYR A 207 9.83 -7.58 -5.49
N LEU A 208 9.23 -8.42 -6.33
CA LEU A 208 9.84 -8.89 -7.57
C LEU A 208 9.93 -7.80 -8.65
N THR A 209 9.07 -6.78 -8.65
CA THR A 209 9.16 -5.65 -9.59
C THR A 209 10.08 -4.56 -9.07
N VAL A 210 9.92 -4.13 -7.82
CA VAL A 210 10.67 -2.99 -7.26
C VAL A 210 12.11 -3.37 -6.92
N GLY A 211 12.37 -4.59 -6.45
CA GLY A 211 13.71 -5.02 -6.04
C GLY A 211 14.74 -4.91 -7.17
N PRO A 212 14.51 -5.56 -8.33
CA PRO A 212 15.39 -5.44 -9.48
C PRO A 212 15.51 -4.01 -10.02
N LEU A 213 14.43 -3.23 -9.98
CA LEU A 213 14.42 -1.84 -10.43
C LEU A 213 15.37 -0.99 -9.59
N MET A 214 15.29 -1.09 -8.27
CA MET A 214 16.19 -0.38 -7.35
C MET A 214 17.66 -0.78 -7.59
N CYS A 215 17.93 -2.04 -7.91
CA CYS A 215 19.27 -2.48 -8.28
C CYS A 215 19.76 -1.86 -9.60
N ALA A 216 18.88 -1.79 -10.61
CA ALA A 216 19.19 -1.20 -11.92
C ALA A 216 19.45 0.32 -11.80
N GLU A 217 18.63 1.03 -11.05
CA GLU A 217 18.80 2.45 -10.76
C GLU A 217 20.10 2.73 -10.00
N LEU A 218 20.39 1.94 -8.96
CA LEU A 218 21.62 2.07 -8.18
C LEU A 218 22.86 1.84 -9.04
N PHE A 219 22.82 0.84 -9.93
CA PHE A 219 23.89 0.57 -10.88
C PHE A 219 24.11 1.75 -11.83
N ALA A 220 23.04 2.29 -12.42
CA ALA A 220 23.13 3.47 -13.29
C ALA A 220 23.65 4.71 -12.56
N ALA A 221 23.30 4.90 -11.28
CA ALA A 221 23.77 6.00 -10.45
C ALA A 221 25.28 5.92 -10.14
N PHE A 222 25.86 4.73 -10.05
CA PHE A 222 27.30 4.56 -9.79
C PHE A 222 28.16 4.68 -11.06
N GLU A 223 27.62 4.35 -12.24
CA GLU A 223 28.36 4.49 -13.51
C GLU A 223 28.22 5.89 -14.15
N GLY A 224 27.23 6.68 -13.72
CA GLY A 224 26.93 8.04 -14.18
C GLY A 224 28.02 9.05 -13.85
#